data_AF-A0A5R1P0X3-F1
#
_entry.id   AF-A0A5R1P0X3-F1
#
_cell.length_a   1.000
_cell.length_b   1.000
_cell.length_c   1.000
_cell.angle_alpha   90.00
_cell.angle_beta   90.00
_cell.angle_gamma   90.00
#
_symmetry.space_group_name_H-M   'P 1'
#
loop_
_entity.id
_entity.type
_entity.pdbx_description
1 polymer ?
#
loop_
_entity_poly.entity_id
_entity_poly.type
_entity_poly.pdbx_seq_one_letter_code
_entity_poly.pdbx_strand_id
1 'polypeptide(L)'
;MVDRITTGTTDADRARVADTICVCDAWPVVCEPFFQWVLQDSLDDARPPYEQLRTQLVADVEPYELMKLRLLNARHQGLCYFARLRGYRLVHDATADPLIAAFLRADMDEEGSPTLKPVPGIDLDAYKSELIARFSNPSVRDTVAGLCNESSDRISKWHVPVIVDQLAAGRSSCCTPSVREPLWSSCSRSRLPGQSST
;
A
#
# COMPACT_ATOMS: atom_id res chain seq x y z
N MET A 1 8.04 -4.51 12.31
CA MET A 1 7.47 -4.12 11.00
C MET A 1 7.96 -5.08 9.92
N VAL A 2 7.07 -5.56 9.05
CA VAL A 2 7.40 -6.41 7.89
C VAL A 2 6.79 -5.82 6.63
N ASP A 3 7.55 -5.80 5.53
CA ASP A 3 7.09 -5.24 4.27
C ASP A 3 7.66 -5.96 3.04
N ARG A 4 6.76 -6.58 2.28
CA ARG A 4 6.98 -7.13 0.94
C ARG A 4 5.62 -7.46 0.30
N ILE A 5 5.27 -6.79 -0.78
CA ILE A 5 4.05 -7.10 -1.54
C ILE A 5 4.21 -8.50 -2.15
N THR A 6 3.27 -9.37 -1.79
CA THR A 6 3.25 -10.79 -2.13
C THR A 6 1.83 -11.16 -2.50
N THR A 7 1.65 -11.73 -3.69
CA THR A 7 0.33 -12.09 -4.22
C THR A 7 0.03 -13.57 -4.00
N GLY A 8 -1.26 -13.92 -4.01
CA GLY A 8 -1.66 -15.33 -3.97
C GLY A 8 -1.25 -16.05 -5.25
N THR A 9 -0.67 -17.23 -5.12
CA THR A 9 -0.22 -18.05 -6.25
C THR A 9 -1.36 -18.38 -7.21
N THR A 10 -1.14 -18.12 -8.51
CA THR A 10 -2.08 -18.49 -9.58
C THR A 10 -1.53 -19.60 -10.46
N ASP A 11 -2.39 -20.20 -11.29
CA ASP A 11 -1.99 -21.18 -12.32
C ASP A 11 -1.00 -20.56 -13.32
N ALA A 12 -1.16 -19.28 -13.62
CA ALA A 12 -0.24 -18.53 -14.48
C ALA A 12 1.15 -18.39 -13.83
N ASP A 13 1.23 -18.24 -12.50
CA ASP A 13 2.52 -18.21 -11.81
C ASP A 13 3.22 -19.56 -11.84
N ARG A 14 2.47 -20.67 -11.66
CA ARG A 14 3.02 -22.03 -11.77
C ARG A 14 3.56 -22.30 -13.17
N ALA A 15 2.81 -21.95 -14.21
CA ALA A 15 3.25 -22.06 -15.59
C ALA A 15 4.51 -21.21 -15.85
N ARG A 16 4.50 -19.94 -15.41
CA ARG A 16 5.64 -19.03 -15.58
C ARG A 16 6.91 -19.56 -14.92
N VAL A 17 6.82 -20.11 -13.71
CA VAL A 17 7.97 -20.68 -13.00
C VAL A 17 8.50 -21.93 -13.74
N ALA A 18 7.61 -22.82 -14.18
CA ALA A 18 8.00 -23.98 -14.98
C ALA A 18 8.71 -23.57 -16.28
N ASP A 19 8.20 -22.56 -16.97
CA ASP A 19 8.78 -22.08 -18.24
C ASP A 19 10.09 -21.31 -18.06
N THR A 20 10.24 -20.54 -16.98
CA THR A 20 11.37 -19.62 -16.81
C THR A 20 12.59 -20.29 -16.19
N ILE A 21 12.39 -21.20 -15.22
CA ILE A 21 13.48 -21.83 -14.47
C ILE A 21 13.47 -23.36 -14.53
N CYS A 22 12.60 -23.96 -15.36
CA CYS A 22 12.49 -25.40 -15.57
C CYS A 22 12.18 -26.22 -14.30
N VAL A 23 11.44 -25.61 -13.36
CA VAL A 23 11.01 -26.26 -12.11
C VAL A 23 9.49 -26.30 -12.02
N CYS A 24 8.93 -27.50 -11.88
CA CYS A 24 7.50 -27.68 -11.59
C CYS A 24 7.24 -27.50 -10.10
N ASP A 25 7.13 -26.26 -9.65
CA ASP A 25 6.73 -25.91 -8.29
C ASP A 25 5.19 -25.90 -8.17
N ALA A 26 4.65 -26.70 -7.27
CA ALA A 26 3.21 -26.77 -7.01
C ALA A 26 2.67 -25.52 -6.32
N TRP A 27 3.51 -24.76 -5.61
CA TRP A 27 3.10 -23.58 -4.87
C TRP A 27 4.19 -22.49 -4.79
N PRO A 28 4.61 -21.92 -5.93
CA PRO A 28 5.58 -20.85 -5.94
C PRO A 28 5.00 -19.57 -5.32
N VAL A 29 5.83 -18.83 -4.59
CA VAL A 29 5.45 -17.54 -3.99
C VAL A 29 6.01 -16.40 -4.85
N VAL A 30 5.11 -15.60 -5.43
CA VAL A 30 5.48 -14.43 -6.23
C VAL A 30 5.40 -13.18 -5.37
N CYS A 31 6.47 -12.39 -5.41
CA CYS A 31 6.62 -11.19 -4.61
C CYS A 31 7.48 -10.16 -5.33
N GLU A 32 7.39 -8.91 -4.89
CA GLU A 32 8.26 -7.86 -5.40
C GLU A 32 9.74 -8.05 -4.97
N PRO A 33 10.70 -7.38 -5.65
CA PRO A 33 12.10 -7.37 -5.23
C PRO A 33 12.35 -6.62 -3.92
N PHE A 34 11.56 -5.58 -3.63
CA PHE A 34 11.65 -4.83 -2.38
C PHE A 34 11.42 -5.76 -1.19
N PHE A 35 12.17 -5.55 -0.12
CA PHE A 35 12.04 -6.27 1.13
C PHE A 35 12.54 -5.39 2.26
N GLN A 36 11.74 -5.25 3.31
CA GLN A 36 12.14 -4.60 4.54
C GLN A 36 11.64 -5.39 5.75
N TRP A 37 12.54 -5.61 6.70
CA TRP A 37 12.23 -6.19 7.99
C TRP A 37 12.91 -5.37 9.07
N VAL A 38 12.10 -4.73 9.91
CA VAL A 38 12.56 -3.96 11.07
C VAL A 38 12.03 -4.65 12.32
N LEU A 39 12.94 -4.98 13.22
CA LEU A 39 12.68 -5.79 14.40
C LEU A 39 13.16 -5.04 15.63
N GLN A 40 12.31 -5.01 16.66
CA GLN A 40 12.72 -4.47 17.95
C GLN A 40 13.69 -5.45 18.61
N ASP A 41 14.83 -4.97 19.06
CA ASP A 41 15.86 -5.79 19.71
C ASP A 41 15.52 -6.02 21.19
N SER A 42 14.39 -6.69 21.42
CA SER A 42 13.90 -7.13 22.73
C SER A 42 13.73 -8.64 22.74
N LEU A 43 14.74 -9.34 22.24
CA LEU A 43 14.73 -10.77 21.95
C LEU A 43 15.71 -11.49 22.86
N ASP A 44 15.42 -12.76 23.15
CA ASP A 44 16.31 -13.60 23.95
C ASP A 44 17.63 -13.88 23.21
N ASP A 45 18.70 -14.13 23.97
CA ASP A 45 20.06 -14.40 23.47
C ASP A 45 20.15 -15.63 22.54
N ALA A 46 19.14 -16.50 22.55
CA ALA A 46 19.06 -17.69 21.68
C ALA A 46 18.52 -17.40 20.27
N ARG A 47 18.33 -16.12 19.89
CA ARG A 47 17.79 -15.75 18.58
C ARG A 47 18.79 -15.98 17.44
N PRO A 48 18.30 -16.16 16.20
CA PRO A 48 19.14 -16.05 15.01
C PRO A 48 19.89 -14.69 14.96
N PRO A 49 21.07 -14.64 14.34
CA PRO A 49 21.85 -13.41 14.21
C PRO A 49 21.26 -12.49 13.13
N TYR A 50 20.07 -11.93 13.40
CA TYR A 50 19.31 -11.12 12.45
C TYR A 50 20.10 -9.90 11.95
N GLU A 51 21.00 -9.36 12.76
CA GLU A 51 21.92 -8.26 12.41
C GLU A 51 22.90 -8.62 11.29
N GLN A 52 23.14 -9.91 11.05
CA GLN A 52 23.99 -10.38 9.94
C GLN A 52 23.20 -10.59 8.64
N LEU A 53 21.87 -10.39 8.69
CA LEU A 53 20.97 -10.48 7.54
C LEU A 53 20.60 -9.07 7.06
N ARG A 54 19.59 -8.98 6.19
CA ARG A 54 19.02 -7.71 5.72
C ARG A 54 18.03 -7.08 6.72
N THR A 55 18.04 -7.52 7.98
CA THR A 55 17.11 -7.08 9.03
C THR A 55 17.68 -5.89 9.78
N GLN A 56 16.83 -4.90 10.06
CA GLN A 56 17.20 -3.74 10.86
C GLN A 56 16.77 -3.98 12.31
N LEU A 57 17.75 -4.10 13.21
CA LEU A 57 17.50 -4.14 14.64
C LEU A 57 17.41 -2.71 15.18
N VAL A 58 16.33 -2.40 15.89
CA VAL A 58 16.06 -1.06 16.43
C VAL A 58 15.59 -1.16 17.89
N ALA A 59 15.75 -0.08 18.65
CA ALA A 59 15.26 -0.02 20.03
C ALA A 59 13.73 0.11 20.11
N ASP A 60 13.11 0.78 19.12
CA ASP A 60 11.67 0.99 19.02
C ASP A 60 11.22 0.81 17.56
N VAL A 61 10.30 -0.14 17.34
CA VAL A 61 9.78 -0.46 16.01
C VAL A 61 8.53 0.33 15.64
N GLU A 62 7.87 0.96 16.62
CA GLU A 62 6.58 1.64 16.44
C GLU A 62 6.61 2.68 15.30
N PRO A 63 7.62 3.57 15.16
CA PRO A 63 7.63 4.56 14.10
C PRO A 63 7.64 3.94 12.69
N TYR A 64 8.39 2.84 12.50
CA TYR A 64 8.48 2.12 11.23
C TYR A 64 7.18 1.39 10.90
N GLU A 65 6.55 0.79 11.93
CA GLU A 65 5.26 0.12 11.76
C GLU A 65 4.17 1.12 11.37
N LEU A 66 4.04 2.22 12.11
CA LEU A 66 3.06 3.27 11.80
C LEU A 66 3.31 3.88 10.41
N MET A 67 4.57 4.13 10.04
CA MET A 67 4.94 4.58 8.70
C MET A 67 4.38 3.65 7.63
N LYS A 68 4.63 2.33 7.75
CA LYS A 68 4.16 1.34 6.78
C LYS A 68 2.63 1.21 6.79
N LEU A 69 2.01 1.12 7.97
CA LEU A 69 0.56 0.98 8.08
C LEU A 69 -0.18 2.18 7.48
N ARG A 70 0.32 3.39 7.74
CA ARG A 70 -0.31 4.62 7.28
C ARG A 70 0.05 4.89 5.82
N LEU A 71 1.32 4.88 5.43
CA LEU A 71 1.70 5.26 4.06
C LEU A 71 1.53 4.15 3.02
N LEU A 72 1.76 2.89 3.38
CA LEU A 72 1.59 1.76 2.45
C LEU A 72 0.21 1.15 2.58
N ASN A 73 -0.13 0.53 3.72
CA ASN A 73 -1.33 -0.31 3.80
C ASN A 73 -2.62 0.49 3.55
N ALA A 74 -2.79 1.62 4.22
CA ALA A 74 -3.97 2.46 4.04
C ALA A 74 -4.08 2.98 2.59
N ARG A 75 -2.97 3.32 1.94
CA ARG A 75 -3.01 3.88 0.58
C ARG A 75 -3.22 2.82 -0.47
N HIS A 76 -2.61 1.65 -0.29
CA HIS A 76 -2.85 0.50 -1.14
C HIS A 76 -4.33 0.11 -1.09
N GLN A 77 -4.92 0.05 0.12
CA GLN A 77 -6.36 -0.15 0.28
C GLN A 77 -7.19 1.01 -0.29
N GLY A 78 -6.83 2.26 -0.03
CA GLY A 78 -7.53 3.44 -0.55
C GLY A 78 -7.61 3.46 -2.08
N LEU A 79 -6.52 3.10 -2.77
CA LEU A 79 -6.49 2.93 -4.23
C LEU A 79 -7.53 1.92 -4.72
N CYS A 80 -7.75 0.82 -4.00
CA CYS A 80 -8.52 -0.30 -4.54
C CYS A 80 -9.97 0.09 -4.83
N TYR A 81 -10.56 0.99 -4.02
CA TYR A 81 -11.94 1.44 -4.21
C TYR A 81 -12.09 2.27 -5.49
N PHE A 82 -11.20 3.25 -5.71
CA PHE A 82 -11.24 4.06 -6.93
C PHE A 82 -10.86 3.24 -8.16
N ALA A 83 -9.86 2.37 -8.04
CA ALA A 83 -9.45 1.47 -9.10
C ALA A 83 -10.62 0.55 -9.53
N ARG A 84 -11.34 -0.02 -8.55
CA ARG A 84 -12.49 -0.90 -8.79
C ARG A 84 -13.63 -0.18 -9.49
N LEU A 85 -13.93 1.06 -9.12
CA LEU A 85 -14.95 1.90 -9.73
C LEU A 85 -14.59 2.31 -11.17
N ARG A 86 -13.29 2.51 -11.43
CA ARG A 86 -12.76 2.82 -12.78
C ARG A 86 -12.58 1.59 -13.67
N GLY A 87 -12.82 0.39 -13.14
CA GLY A 87 -12.78 -0.87 -13.89
C GLY A 87 -11.39 -1.52 -13.97
N TYR A 88 -10.39 -1.01 -13.27
CA TYR A 88 -9.07 -1.64 -13.22
C TYR A 88 -9.11 -2.97 -12.47
N ARG A 89 -8.33 -3.94 -12.96
CA ARG A 89 -8.20 -5.28 -12.36
C ARG A 89 -6.88 -5.47 -11.63
N LEU A 90 -5.80 -4.88 -12.13
CA LEU A 90 -4.47 -4.96 -11.57
C LEU A 90 -4.07 -3.62 -10.98
N VAL A 91 -3.34 -3.65 -9.86
CA VAL A 91 -2.89 -2.44 -9.16
C VAL A 91 -1.98 -1.60 -10.06
N HIS A 92 -1.03 -2.21 -10.76
CA HIS A 92 -0.11 -1.47 -11.62
C HIS A 92 -0.82 -0.72 -12.76
N ASP A 93 -1.89 -1.29 -13.32
CA ASP A 93 -2.71 -0.60 -14.33
C ASP A 93 -3.41 0.62 -13.71
N ALA A 94 -3.94 0.46 -12.49
CA ALA A 94 -4.57 1.56 -11.75
C ALA A 94 -3.57 2.65 -11.38
N THR A 95 -2.37 2.29 -10.90
CA THR A 95 -1.33 3.26 -10.52
C THR A 95 -0.72 3.95 -11.75
N ALA A 96 -0.81 3.36 -12.94
CA ALA A 96 -0.45 4.04 -14.19
C ALA A 96 -1.44 5.15 -14.59
N ASP A 97 -2.66 5.17 -14.04
CA ASP A 97 -3.61 6.28 -14.22
C ASP A 97 -3.09 7.52 -13.47
N PRO A 98 -2.80 8.64 -14.17
CA PRO A 98 -2.25 9.84 -13.53
C PRO A 98 -3.15 10.40 -12.43
N LEU A 99 -4.48 10.21 -12.51
CA LEU A 99 -5.39 10.67 -11.47
C LEU A 99 -5.27 9.84 -10.19
N ILE A 100 -5.09 8.52 -10.33
CA ILE A 100 -4.92 7.62 -9.18
C ILE A 100 -3.54 7.84 -8.55
N ALA A 101 -2.48 7.98 -9.35
CA ALA A 101 -1.15 8.28 -8.85
C ALA A 101 -1.10 9.62 -8.10
N ALA A 102 -1.72 10.67 -8.66
CA ALA A 102 -1.81 11.98 -8.02
C ALA A 102 -2.63 11.94 -6.72
N PHE A 103 -3.76 11.22 -6.73
CA PHE A 103 -4.56 10.99 -5.52
C PHE A 103 -3.74 10.30 -4.43
N LEU A 104 -3.03 9.21 -4.76
CA LEU A 104 -2.20 8.49 -3.79
C LEU A 104 -1.11 9.38 -3.21
N ARG A 105 -0.44 10.17 -4.05
CA ARG A 105 0.58 11.09 -3.59
C ARG A 105 0.00 12.13 -2.63
N ALA A 106 -1.09 12.78 -3.01
CA ALA A 106 -1.75 13.77 -2.17
C ALA A 106 -2.24 13.17 -0.83
N ASP A 107 -2.83 11.97 -0.86
CA ASP A 107 -3.28 11.28 0.34
C ASP A 107 -2.10 10.90 1.27
N MET A 108 -0.96 10.49 0.72
CA MET A 108 0.23 10.29 1.55
C MET A 108 0.76 11.58 2.16
N ASP A 109 0.79 12.67 1.38
CA ASP A 109 1.34 13.96 1.80
C ASP A 109 0.46 14.67 2.85
N GLU A 110 -0.85 14.65 2.67
CA GLU A 110 -1.80 15.47 3.44
C GLU A 110 -2.45 14.73 4.60
N GLU A 111 -2.59 13.40 4.49
CA GLU A 111 -3.26 12.59 5.51
C GLU A 111 -2.28 11.67 6.23
N GLY A 112 -1.44 10.94 5.49
CA GLY A 112 -0.51 9.99 6.07
C GLY A 112 0.62 10.65 6.86
N SER A 113 1.48 11.39 6.16
CA SER A 113 2.71 11.98 6.71
C SER A 113 2.49 12.86 7.95
N PRO A 114 1.45 13.73 8.04
CA PRO A 114 1.26 14.60 9.21
C PRO A 114 0.89 13.87 10.51
N THR A 115 0.61 12.57 10.41
CA THR A 115 0.23 11.74 11.55
C THR A 115 1.36 10.81 11.99
N LEU A 116 2.55 10.93 11.40
CA LEU A 116 3.72 10.14 11.73
C LEU A 116 4.65 10.90 12.70
N LYS A 117 5.24 10.15 13.63
CA LYS A 117 6.45 10.58 14.35
C LYS A 117 7.65 10.52 13.40
N PRO A 118 8.75 11.23 13.70
CA PRO A 118 10.01 11.05 12.97
C PRO A 118 10.43 9.57 12.94
N VAL A 119 10.82 9.08 11.76
CA VAL A 119 11.29 7.71 11.57
C VAL A 119 12.80 7.75 11.34
N PRO A 120 13.63 7.23 12.26
CA PRO A 120 15.08 7.34 12.15
C PRO A 120 15.61 6.78 10.82
N GLY A 121 16.43 7.56 10.13
CA GLY A 121 17.08 7.14 8.89
C GLY A 121 16.17 7.02 7.65
N ILE A 122 14.89 7.41 7.75
CA ILE A 122 13.96 7.39 6.61
C ILE A 122 13.64 8.80 6.13
N ASP A 123 13.85 9.04 4.85
CA ASP A 123 13.26 10.17 4.12
C ASP A 123 11.85 9.77 3.67
N LEU A 124 10.84 10.44 4.23
CA LEU A 124 9.44 10.14 3.92
C LEU A 124 9.06 10.49 2.48
N ASP A 125 9.64 11.52 1.88
CA ASP A 125 9.33 11.89 0.49
C ASP A 125 9.91 10.88 -0.51
N ALA A 126 11.13 10.41 -0.23
CA ALA A 126 11.73 9.31 -0.97
C ALA A 126 10.90 8.02 -0.81
N TYR A 127 10.49 7.68 0.42
CA TYR A 127 9.67 6.50 0.70
C TYR A 127 8.33 6.54 -0.02
N LYS A 128 7.61 7.66 0.00
CA LYS A 128 6.33 7.82 -0.74
C LYS A 128 6.51 7.63 -2.25
N SER A 129 7.62 8.13 -2.80
CA SER A 129 7.94 7.96 -4.22
C SER A 129 8.25 6.49 -4.55
N GLU A 130 8.98 5.79 -3.67
CA GLU A 130 9.23 4.35 -3.77
C GLU A 130 7.93 3.54 -3.70
N LEU A 131 6.99 3.90 -2.82
CA LEU A 131 5.68 3.22 -2.74
C LEU A 131 4.90 3.29 -4.05
N ILE A 132 4.85 4.46 -4.70
CA ILE A 132 4.18 4.58 -6.00
C ILE A 132 4.87 3.69 -7.03
N ALA A 133 6.21 3.71 -7.09
CA ALA A 133 6.97 2.85 -8.00
C ALA A 133 6.73 1.35 -7.74
N ARG A 134 6.60 0.95 -6.47
CA ARG A 134 6.28 -0.42 -6.05
C ARG A 134 4.88 -0.83 -6.49
N PHE A 135 3.87 0.02 -6.30
CA PHE A 135 2.51 -0.23 -6.77
C PHE A 135 2.42 -0.32 -8.30
N SER A 136 3.25 0.45 -9.01
CA SER A 136 3.36 0.40 -10.47
C SER A 136 4.08 -0.84 -11.03
N ASN A 137 4.58 -1.77 -10.20
CA ASN A 137 5.34 -2.92 -10.69
C ASN A 137 4.45 -3.98 -11.36
N PRO A 138 4.55 -4.18 -12.70
CA PRO A 138 3.70 -5.13 -13.42
C PRO A 138 4.02 -6.60 -13.10
N SER A 139 5.22 -6.86 -12.58
CA SER A 139 5.73 -8.23 -12.35
C SER A 139 5.04 -8.92 -11.17
N VAL A 140 4.48 -8.13 -10.24
CA VAL A 140 3.79 -8.64 -9.04
C VAL A 140 2.36 -9.08 -9.36
N ARG A 141 1.75 -8.44 -10.36
CA ARG A 141 0.35 -8.67 -10.78
C ARG A 141 -0.66 -8.61 -9.63
N ASP A 142 -0.45 -7.69 -8.68
CA ASP A 142 -1.37 -7.50 -7.56
C ASP A 142 -2.76 -7.10 -8.05
N THR A 143 -3.79 -7.65 -7.43
CA THR A 143 -5.17 -7.58 -7.94
C THR A 143 -6.01 -6.63 -7.11
N VAL A 144 -6.71 -5.72 -7.78
CA VAL A 144 -7.62 -4.77 -7.11
C VAL A 144 -8.64 -5.51 -6.24
N ALA A 145 -9.17 -6.65 -6.71
CA ALA A 145 -10.08 -7.48 -5.93
C ALA A 145 -9.45 -8.01 -4.63
N GLY A 146 -8.19 -8.46 -4.68
CA GLY A 146 -7.46 -8.92 -3.50
C GLY A 146 -7.28 -7.81 -2.45
N LEU A 147 -7.07 -6.57 -2.88
CA LEU A 147 -6.99 -5.42 -1.99
C LEU A 147 -8.35 -5.03 -1.39
N CYS A 148 -9.45 -5.24 -2.12
CA CYS A 148 -10.81 -4.97 -1.62
C CYS A 148 -11.25 -5.98 -0.55
N ASN A 149 -10.65 -7.18 -0.49
CA ASN A 149 -11.01 -8.20 0.49
C ASN A 149 -10.76 -7.73 1.93
N GLU A 150 -11.61 -8.19 2.85
CA GLU A 150 -11.52 -7.91 4.31
C GLU A 150 -11.48 -6.40 4.62
N SER A 151 -12.15 -5.59 3.80
CA SER A 151 -12.09 -4.13 3.91
C SER A 151 -12.54 -3.62 5.29
N SER A 152 -13.58 -4.22 5.87
CA SER A 152 -14.08 -3.86 7.21
C SER A 152 -12.98 -3.92 8.27
N ASP A 153 -12.20 -4.98 8.26
CA ASP A 153 -11.21 -5.27 9.28
C ASP A 153 -9.98 -4.37 9.09
N ARG A 154 -9.59 -4.18 7.82
CA ARG A 154 -8.43 -3.39 7.43
C ARG A 154 -8.63 -1.89 7.61
N ILE A 155 -9.82 -1.37 7.32
CA ILE A 155 -10.16 0.06 7.51
C ILE A 155 -9.96 0.47 8.97
N SER A 156 -10.44 -0.35 9.91
CA SER A 156 -10.30 -0.07 11.35
C SER A 156 -8.85 0.02 11.82
N LYS A 157 -7.95 -0.74 11.18
CA LYS A 157 -6.53 -0.82 11.54
C LYS A 157 -5.68 0.22 10.82
N TRP A 158 -6.04 0.59 9.59
CA TRP A 158 -5.16 1.36 8.71
C TRP A 158 -5.65 2.79 8.49
N HIS A 159 -6.96 2.97 8.27
CA HIS A 159 -7.54 4.28 7.93
C HIS A 159 -8.04 5.02 9.17
N VAL A 160 -8.79 4.34 10.06
CA VAL A 160 -9.39 4.99 11.23
C VAL A 160 -8.35 5.69 12.12
N PRO A 161 -7.17 5.10 12.42
CA PRO A 161 -6.17 5.79 13.24
C PRO A 161 -5.65 7.09 12.60
N VAL A 162 -5.49 7.12 11.26
CA VAL A 162 -5.09 8.33 10.53
C VAL A 162 -6.17 9.41 10.69
N ILE A 163 -7.43 9.06 10.49
CA ILE A 163 -8.56 10.00 10.63
C ILE A 163 -8.65 10.56 12.05
N VAL A 164 -8.53 9.69 13.06
CA VAL A 164 -8.57 10.09 14.48
C VAL A 164 -7.44 11.08 14.79
N ASP A 165 -6.22 10.81 14.34
CA ASP A 165 -5.07 11.69 14.61
C ASP A 165 -5.17 13.02 13.87
N GLN A 166 -5.71 13.04 12.64
CA GLN A 166 -6.00 14.27 11.92
C GLN A 166 -7.00 15.13 12.67
N LEU A 167 -8.12 14.53 13.12
CA LEU A 167 -9.17 15.23 13.86
C LEU A 167 -8.67 15.73 15.22
N ALA A 168 -7.89 14.91 15.95
CA ALA A 168 -7.30 15.29 17.23
C ALA A 168 -6.34 16.49 17.09
N ALA A 169 -5.67 16.62 15.94
CA ALA A 169 -4.82 17.75 15.62
C ALA A 169 -5.56 18.95 14.98
N GLY A 170 -6.90 18.92 14.94
CA GLY A 170 -7.72 20.00 14.38
C GLY A 170 -7.61 20.16 12.86
N ARG A 171 -7.10 19.14 12.15
CA ARG A 171 -7.00 19.13 10.68
C ARG A 171 -8.24 18.50 10.07
N SER A 172 -8.64 19.02 8.91
CA SER A 172 -9.64 18.34 8.08
C SER A 172 -9.00 17.11 7.44
N SER A 173 -9.71 15.98 7.42
CA SER A 173 -9.33 14.84 6.59
C SER A 173 -10.12 14.86 5.28
N CYS A 174 -9.57 14.35 4.18
CA CYS A 174 -10.26 14.18 2.90
C CYS A 174 -11.48 13.27 3.02
N CYS A 175 -11.53 12.44 4.08
CA CYS A 175 -12.68 11.61 4.46
C CYS A 175 -13.78 12.39 5.22
N THR A 176 -13.51 13.63 5.65
CA THR A 176 -14.55 14.56 6.11
C THR A 176 -15.09 15.35 4.91
N PRO A 177 -16.39 15.26 4.58
CA PRO A 177 -16.97 15.89 3.38
C PRO A 177 -16.85 17.42 3.31
N SER A 178 -16.37 18.09 4.36
CA SER A 178 -16.37 19.55 4.47
C SER A 178 -15.16 20.24 3.82
N VAL A 179 -14.08 19.53 3.45
CA VAL A 179 -12.88 20.19 2.91
C VAL A 179 -12.21 19.37 1.80
N ARG A 180 -12.63 19.64 0.55
CA ARG A 180 -11.90 19.53 -0.74
C ARG A 180 -12.78 18.94 -1.86
N GLU A 181 -13.60 19.80 -2.44
CA GLU A 181 -14.38 19.53 -3.65
C GLU A 181 -13.60 19.11 -4.92
N PRO A 182 -12.32 19.48 -5.19
CA PRO A 182 -11.77 19.27 -6.54
C PRO A 182 -11.53 17.81 -6.93
N LEU A 183 -10.99 16.98 -6.02
CA LEU A 183 -10.58 15.59 -6.34
C LEU A 183 -11.78 14.64 -6.41
N TRP A 184 -12.71 14.73 -5.47
CA TRP A 184 -13.97 13.97 -5.51
C TRP A 184 -14.84 14.37 -6.71
N SER A 185 -14.86 15.66 -7.05
CA SER A 185 -15.53 16.18 -8.25
C SER A 185 -14.97 15.66 -9.56
N SER A 186 -13.65 15.49 -9.67
CA SER A 186 -13.02 14.98 -10.88
C SER A 186 -13.26 13.47 -11.06
N CYS A 187 -13.23 12.70 -9.96
CA CYS A 187 -13.53 11.27 -9.99
C CYS A 187 -15.02 10.98 -10.29
N SER A 188 -15.95 11.77 -9.74
CA SER A 188 -17.39 11.60 -9.95
C SER A 188 -17.90 12.11 -11.31
N ARG A 189 -17.15 12.99 -11.99
CA ARG A 189 -17.53 13.54 -13.31
C ARG A 189 -17.01 12.75 -14.51
N SER A 190 -16.13 11.76 -14.32
CA SER A 190 -15.79 10.84 -15.41
C SER A 190 -16.95 9.87 -15.66
N ARG A 191 -17.81 10.18 -16.63
CA ARG A 191 -18.87 9.28 -17.09
C ARG A 191 -18.25 7.95 -17.49
N LEU A 192 -18.80 6.85 -16.97
CA LEU A 192 -18.54 5.51 -17.49
C LEU A 192 -18.90 5.50 -18.99
N PRO A 193 -18.00 5.08 -19.90
CA PRO A 193 -18.39 4.87 -21.29
C PRO A 193 -19.42 3.73 -21.33
N GLY A 194 -20.68 4.05 -21.67
CA GLY A 194 -21.72 3.05 -21.92
C GLY A 194 -23.07 3.25 -21.24
N GLN A 195 -23.29 4.29 -20.42
CA GLN A 195 -24.65 4.58 -19.92
C GLN A 195 -25.32 5.66 -20.78
N SER A 196 -26.03 5.22 -21.82
CA SER A 196 -27.07 6.01 -22.48
C SER A 196 -28.26 6.16 -21.53
N SER A 197 -28.65 7.39 -21.26
CA SER A 197 -29.84 7.73 -20.49
C SER A 197 -31.12 7.29 -21.22
N THR A 198 -31.86 6.38 -20.59
CA THR A 198 -33.31 6.22 -20.74
C THR A 198 -33.94 6.47 -19.38
#